data_AF-A0A7C2VMF0-F1
#
_entry.id   AF-A0A7C2VMF0-F1
#
_cell.length_a   1.000
_cell.length_b   1.000
_cell.length_c   1.000
_cell.angle_alpha   90.00
_cell.angle_beta   90.00
_cell.angle_gamma   90.00
#
_symmetry.space_group_name_H-M   'P 1'
#
loop_
_entity.id
_entity.type
_entity.pdbx_description
1 polymer ?
#
loop_
_entity_poly.entity_id
_entity_poly.type
_entity_poly.pdbx_seq_one_letter_code
_entity_poly.pdbx_strand_id
1 'polypeptide(L)'
;MTNEGAEPMDFMWGHHPAFGAPFLSGACRLDLPPARFVVDRQVDPERSWLPDSGTWDWPVVTGRDGRPVDLSRIPGPEARVNNFGYLVDLAEGWYALTNTDLGLGFGLVWPRDVFPYLWFWQELHGSRGYPWYGRVYVMGLEPWTSYPGHGLTSALARGTARRLEPGQSLTADLQAVLYESRTGVRRIHPDGTVEPR
;
A
#
# COMPACT_ATOMS: atom_id res chain seq x y z
N MET A 1 4.89 -11.69 -17.22
CA MET A 1 3.85 -11.19 -18.15
C MET A 1 4.50 -10.93 -19.49
N THR A 2 3.82 -11.23 -20.59
CA THR A 2 4.37 -11.13 -21.95
C THR A 2 3.32 -10.51 -22.87
N ASN A 3 3.72 -9.61 -23.77
CA ASN A 3 2.85 -9.11 -24.82
C ASN A 3 2.89 -10.07 -26.02
N GLU A 4 1.87 -10.91 -26.16
CA GLU A 4 1.71 -11.84 -27.28
C GLU A 4 1.10 -11.18 -28.54
N GLY A 5 0.74 -9.88 -28.45
CA GLY A 5 0.24 -9.09 -29.56
C GLY A 5 1.34 -8.65 -30.55
N ALA A 6 0.89 -8.26 -31.74
CA ALA A 6 1.75 -7.71 -32.80
C ALA A 6 1.92 -6.17 -32.71
N GLU A 7 1.30 -5.53 -31.72
CA GLU A 7 1.41 -4.09 -31.46
C GLU A 7 1.79 -3.80 -29.99
N PRO A 8 2.37 -2.63 -29.70
CA PRO A 8 2.75 -2.28 -28.33
C PRO A 8 1.51 -2.05 -27.46
N MET A 9 1.55 -2.54 -26.22
CA MET A 9 0.42 -2.50 -25.30
C MET A 9 0.77 -1.80 -23.99
N ASP A 10 -0.01 -0.78 -23.64
CA ASP A 10 0.07 -0.10 -22.35
C ASP A 10 -0.73 -0.89 -21.29
N PHE A 11 -0.24 -0.94 -20.05
CA PHE A 11 -0.80 -1.77 -18.99
C PHE A 11 -0.61 -1.19 -17.58
N MET A 12 -1.38 -1.75 -16.64
CA MET A 12 -1.18 -1.66 -15.19
C MET A 12 -1.05 -3.08 -14.65
N TRP A 13 -0.09 -3.32 -13.76
CA TRP A 13 0.08 -4.61 -13.07
C TRP A 13 0.44 -4.36 -11.61
N GLY A 14 -0.05 -5.21 -10.72
CA GLY A 14 0.26 -5.13 -9.30
C GLY A 14 -0.21 -6.37 -8.55
N HIS A 15 0.15 -6.40 -7.28
CA HIS A 15 -0.22 -7.45 -6.32
C HIS A 15 -1.04 -6.83 -5.20
N HIS A 16 -2.12 -7.49 -4.78
CA HIS A 16 -3.06 -6.94 -3.80
C HIS A 16 -3.09 -7.73 -2.45
N PRO A 17 -1.97 -7.88 -1.71
CA PRO A 17 -2.00 -8.42 -0.35
C PRO A 17 -2.97 -7.63 0.54
N ALA A 18 -3.87 -8.35 1.20
CA ALA A 18 -4.88 -7.78 2.08
C ALA A 18 -4.86 -8.48 3.45
N PHE A 19 -4.86 -7.68 4.50
CA PHE A 19 -4.77 -8.12 5.90
C PHE A 19 -6.07 -7.83 6.64
N GLY A 20 -6.51 -8.74 7.50
CA GLY A 20 -7.70 -8.58 8.33
C GLY A 20 -7.50 -9.16 9.73
N ALA A 21 -8.52 -9.04 10.58
CA ALA A 21 -8.51 -9.63 11.91
C ALA A 21 -8.38 -11.18 11.84
N PRO A 22 -7.73 -11.83 12.83
CA PRO A 22 -7.18 -11.27 14.07
C PRO A 22 -5.77 -10.70 13.94
N PHE A 23 -5.11 -10.82 12.78
CA PHE A 23 -3.77 -10.29 12.58
C PHE A 23 -3.76 -8.76 12.52
N LEU A 24 -4.61 -8.17 11.68
CA LEU A 24 -4.84 -6.73 11.67
C LEU A 24 -5.52 -6.30 12.99
N SER A 25 -5.00 -5.27 13.64
CA SER A 25 -5.55 -4.70 14.88
C SER A 25 -4.98 -3.31 15.15
N GLY A 26 -5.42 -2.65 16.22
CA GLY A 26 -4.81 -1.41 16.74
C GLY A 26 -3.37 -1.57 17.26
N ALA A 27 -2.87 -2.81 17.38
CA ALA A 27 -1.47 -3.12 17.71
C ALA A 27 -0.59 -3.26 16.44
N CYS A 28 -1.13 -3.02 15.25
CA CYS A 28 -0.38 -3.13 14.00
C CYS A 28 0.45 -1.87 13.70
N ARG A 29 1.71 -2.10 13.29
CA ARG A 29 2.65 -1.08 12.84
C ARG A 29 3.22 -1.43 11.46
N LEU A 30 3.30 -0.44 10.59
CA LEU A 30 3.85 -0.54 9.24
C LEU A 30 5.24 0.11 9.18
N ASP A 31 6.28 -0.69 8.95
CA ASP A 31 7.63 -0.24 8.62
C ASP A 31 7.89 -0.39 7.12
N LEU A 32 8.48 0.63 6.50
CA LEU A 32 8.89 0.65 5.09
C LEU A 32 9.93 1.77 4.86
N PRO A 33 10.66 1.78 3.73
CA PRO A 33 11.69 2.77 3.42
C PRO A 33 11.17 4.22 3.34
N PRO A 34 12.06 5.23 3.39
CA PRO A 34 11.71 6.60 3.03
C PRO A 34 10.94 6.67 1.70
N ALA A 35 9.83 7.39 1.71
CA ALA A 35 8.87 7.50 0.62
C ALA A 35 8.02 8.77 0.81
N ARG A 36 7.21 9.10 -0.20
CA ARG A 36 6.20 10.17 -0.11
C ARG A 36 4.80 9.60 -0.23
N PHE A 37 3.88 10.07 0.60
CA PHE A 37 2.47 9.68 0.58
C PHE A 37 1.64 10.68 -0.22
N VAL A 38 1.07 10.22 -1.34
CA VAL A 38 0.14 10.98 -2.19
C VAL A 38 -1.29 10.54 -1.86
N VAL A 39 -2.12 11.46 -1.40
CA VAL A 39 -3.54 11.19 -1.13
C VAL A 39 -4.33 11.08 -2.43
N ASP A 40 -5.27 10.13 -2.51
CA ASP A 40 -6.32 10.10 -3.54
C ASP A 40 -7.67 10.54 -2.95
N ARG A 41 -8.69 10.67 -3.81
CA ARG A 41 -10.09 10.78 -3.44
C ARG A 41 -10.51 9.55 -2.61
N GLN A 42 -11.07 9.84 -1.44
CA GLN A 42 -11.62 8.85 -0.52
C GLN A 42 -13.01 8.39 -0.97
N VAL A 43 -13.40 7.16 -0.62
CA VAL A 43 -14.74 6.62 -0.93
C VAL A 43 -15.80 7.41 -0.16
N ASP A 44 -15.60 7.54 1.15
CA ASP A 44 -16.46 8.27 2.07
C ASP A 44 -15.59 9.32 2.80
N PRO A 45 -15.48 10.56 2.27
CA PRO A 45 -14.61 11.59 2.83
C PRO A 45 -14.94 11.99 4.28
N GLU A 46 -16.20 11.81 4.73
CA GLU A 46 -16.59 12.05 6.13
C GLU A 46 -16.08 10.94 7.08
N ARG A 47 -15.70 9.80 6.51
CA ARG A 47 -15.11 8.64 7.19
C ARG A 47 -13.62 8.50 6.91
N SER A 48 -12.95 9.54 6.44
CA SER A 48 -11.51 9.52 6.20
C SER A 48 -10.78 10.54 7.06
N TRP A 49 -9.58 10.16 7.53
CA TRP A 49 -8.66 11.11 8.15
C TRP A 49 -7.93 11.95 7.11
N LEU A 50 -7.82 11.46 5.87
CA LEU A 50 -7.09 12.11 4.82
C LEU A 50 -7.89 13.31 4.26
N PRO A 51 -7.23 14.43 3.88
CA PRO A 51 -7.85 15.50 3.12
C PRO A 51 -8.21 15.03 1.69
N ASP A 52 -8.72 15.91 0.83
CA ASP A 52 -9.12 15.52 -0.55
C ASP A 52 -7.95 15.50 -1.54
N SER A 53 -6.80 16.08 -1.18
CA SER A 53 -5.57 16.04 -1.97
C SER A 53 -4.35 16.43 -1.12
N GLY A 54 -3.15 16.11 -1.61
CA GLY A 54 -1.88 16.58 -1.07
C GLY A 54 -0.78 15.54 -1.18
N THR A 55 0.43 15.91 -0.74
CA THR A 55 1.57 14.98 -0.68
C THR A 55 2.50 15.36 0.46
N TRP A 56 2.89 14.36 1.26
CA TRP A 56 3.76 14.52 2.43
C TRP A 56 4.91 13.50 2.36
N ASP A 57 5.96 13.72 3.15
CA ASP A 57 6.95 12.68 3.44
C ASP A 57 6.34 11.66 4.40
N TRP A 58 6.55 10.37 4.15
CA TRP A 58 6.05 9.29 5.00
C TRP A 58 6.73 9.30 6.38
N PRO A 59 6.02 9.04 7.51
CA PRO A 59 4.65 8.51 7.60
C PRO A 59 3.57 9.52 8.03
N VAL A 60 3.92 10.78 8.31
CA VAL A 60 2.99 11.73 8.95
C VAL A 60 2.37 12.66 7.92
N VAL A 61 1.05 12.60 7.78
CA VAL A 61 0.26 13.52 6.95
C VAL A 61 -0.46 14.56 7.80
N THR A 62 -0.79 15.70 7.20
CA THR A 62 -1.78 16.64 7.77
C THR A 62 -3.18 16.09 7.47
N GLY A 63 -3.89 15.67 8.51
CA GLY A 63 -5.26 15.17 8.41
C GLY A 63 -6.27 16.27 8.05
N ARG A 64 -7.48 15.85 7.71
CA ARG A 64 -8.62 16.71 7.33
C ARG A 64 -9.02 17.71 8.44
N ASP A 65 -8.77 17.39 9.71
CA ASP A 65 -8.99 18.27 10.86
C ASP A 65 -7.79 19.19 11.18
N GLY A 66 -6.75 19.18 10.33
CA GLY A 66 -5.52 19.94 10.50
C GLY A 66 -4.49 19.30 11.45
N ARG A 67 -4.79 18.15 12.07
CA ARG A 67 -3.87 17.48 13.00
C ARG A 67 -2.92 16.51 12.29
N PRO A 68 -1.73 16.22 12.86
CA PRO A 68 -0.85 15.19 12.32
C PRO A 68 -1.45 13.79 12.49
N VAL A 69 -1.38 12.97 11.44
CA VAL A 69 -1.81 11.57 11.43
C VAL A 69 -0.62 10.70 11.00
N ASP A 70 -0.15 9.82 11.89
CA ASP A 70 0.91 8.85 11.61
C ASP A 70 0.32 7.59 10.97
N LEU A 71 0.44 7.48 9.65
CA LEU A 71 -0.09 6.35 8.87
C LEU A 71 0.71 5.06 9.08
N SER A 72 1.86 5.10 9.78
CA SER A 72 2.58 3.89 10.19
C SER A 72 1.91 3.17 11.36
N ARG A 73 0.95 3.81 12.04
CA ARG A 73 0.15 3.23 13.13
C ARG A 73 -1.23 2.84 12.60
N ILE A 74 -1.51 1.55 12.56
CA ILE A 74 -2.79 1.06 12.06
C ILE A 74 -3.81 1.10 13.20
N PRO A 75 -4.99 1.72 13.01
CA PRO A 75 -6.00 1.76 14.06
C PRO A 75 -6.78 0.46 14.19
N GLY A 76 -7.40 0.29 15.36
CA GLY A 76 -8.36 -0.77 15.59
C GLY A 76 -9.71 -0.54 14.88
N PRO A 77 -10.60 -1.55 14.91
CA PRO A 77 -11.91 -1.51 14.26
C PRO A 77 -12.87 -0.44 14.80
N GLU A 78 -12.56 0.16 15.95
CA GLU A 78 -13.28 1.26 16.58
C GLU A 78 -13.09 2.62 15.88
N ALA A 79 -11.98 2.82 15.14
CA ALA A 79 -11.70 4.08 14.46
C ALA A 79 -12.66 4.39 13.31
N ARG A 80 -13.22 3.35 12.65
CA ARG A 80 -14.25 3.47 11.60
C ARG A 80 -13.84 4.39 10.46
N VAL A 81 -12.71 4.06 9.82
CA VAL A 81 -12.10 4.87 8.77
C VAL A 81 -11.93 4.16 7.44
N ASN A 82 -12.02 4.92 6.34
CA ASN A 82 -11.48 4.56 5.03
C ASN A 82 -10.37 5.55 4.67
N ASN A 83 -9.18 5.05 4.37
CA ASN A 83 -8.03 5.86 3.96
C ASN A 83 -7.41 5.22 2.72
N PHE A 84 -7.26 6.01 1.65
CA PHE A 84 -6.68 5.55 0.39
C PHE A 84 -5.64 6.55 -0.16
N GLY A 85 -4.54 6.02 -0.68
CA GLY A 85 -3.47 6.80 -1.29
C GLY A 85 -2.32 5.92 -1.78
N TYR A 86 -1.23 6.57 -2.15
CA TYR A 86 -0.08 5.92 -2.78
C TYR A 86 1.22 6.34 -2.11
N LEU A 87 2.06 5.35 -1.82
CA LEU A 87 3.46 5.58 -1.52
C LEU A 87 4.24 5.60 -2.84
N VAL A 88 4.87 6.74 -3.09
CA VAL A 88 5.70 7.04 -4.25
C VAL A 88 7.11 7.37 -3.79
N ASP A 89 8.06 7.43 -4.71
CA ASP A 89 9.48 7.73 -4.42
C ASP A 89 10.13 6.77 -3.38
N LEU A 90 9.53 5.58 -3.17
CA LEU A 90 9.98 4.51 -2.28
C LEU A 90 11.47 4.23 -2.46
N ALA A 91 12.30 4.41 -1.43
CA ALA A 91 13.73 4.20 -1.54
C ALA A 91 14.09 2.74 -1.91
N GLU A 92 13.36 1.76 -1.37
CA GLU A 92 13.50 0.33 -1.68
C GLU A 92 12.10 -0.32 -1.86
N GLY A 93 12.06 -1.51 -2.44
CA GLY A 93 10.82 -2.28 -2.62
C GLY A 93 10.57 -3.25 -1.48
N TRP A 94 10.27 -2.78 -0.27
CA TRP A 94 9.80 -3.64 0.82
C TRP A 94 8.81 -2.93 1.75
N TYR A 95 7.98 -3.72 2.44
CA TYR A 95 7.25 -3.28 3.64
C TYR A 95 7.17 -4.41 4.66
N ALA A 96 6.90 -4.04 5.91
CA ALA A 96 6.71 -4.95 7.02
C ALA A 96 5.53 -4.48 7.88
N LEU A 97 4.51 -5.33 8.04
CA LEU A 97 3.37 -5.11 8.93
C LEU A 97 3.55 -6.00 10.16
N THR A 98 3.81 -5.43 11.33
CA THR A 98 3.99 -6.15 12.61
C THR A 98 2.80 -5.93 13.52
N ASN A 99 2.20 -7.00 14.06
CA ASN A 99 1.30 -6.91 15.21
C ASN A 99 2.12 -7.05 16.50
N THR A 100 2.24 -5.97 17.26
CA THR A 100 3.14 -5.90 18.43
C THR A 100 2.68 -6.75 19.61
N ASP A 101 1.37 -7.02 19.73
CA ASP A 101 0.79 -7.79 20.83
C ASP A 101 0.92 -9.29 20.59
N LEU A 102 0.68 -9.73 19.34
CA LEU A 102 0.91 -11.11 18.92
C LEU A 102 2.40 -11.46 18.84
N GLY A 103 3.27 -10.46 18.67
CA GLY A 103 4.69 -10.67 18.41
C GLY A 103 4.98 -11.24 17.01
N LEU A 104 4.03 -11.10 16.08
CA LEU A 104 4.05 -11.68 14.74
C LEU A 104 4.04 -10.57 13.71
N GLY A 105 4.83 -10.70 12.66
CA GLY A 105 4.79 -9.80 11.52
C GLY A 105 4.83 -10.53 10.18
N PHE A 106 4.26 -9.86 9.19
CA PHE A 106 4.35 -10.19 7.77
C PHE A 106 5.23 -9.15 7.09
N GLY A 107 6.00 -9.58 6.11
CA GLY A 107 6.80 -8.71 5.26
C GLY A 107 6.70 -9.12 3.80
N LEU A 108 6.86 -8.15 2.90
CA LEU A 108 6.95 -8.37 1.48
C LEU A 108 8.14 -7.59 0.93
N VAL A 109 8.95 -8.23 0.10
CA VAL A 109 10.04 -7.59 -0.66
C VAL A 109 9.89 -7.91 -2.15
N TRP A 110 10.19 -6.92 -3.00
CA TRP A 110 9.95 -6.94 -4.44
C TRP A 110 10.94 -6.05 -5.22
N PRO A 111 11.13 -6.26 -6.53
CA PRO A 111 11.89 -5.36 -7.39
C PRO A 111 11.17 -4.01 -7.57
N ARG A 112 11.70 -2.97 -6.91
CA ARG A 112 11.22 -1.57 -6.99
C ARG A 112 11.13 -1.05 -8.42
N ASP A 113 12.09 -1.42 -9.27
CA ASP A 113 12.15 -1.00 -10.67
C ASP A 113 10.97 -1.52 -11.50
N VAL A 114 10.39 -2.66 -11.11
CA VAL A 114 9.13 -3.18 -11.65
C VAL A 114 7.93 -2.50 -10.99
N PHE A 115 7.84 -2.55 -9.65
CA PHE A 115 6.75 -1.97 -8.86
C PHE A 115 7.24 -0.76 -8.01
N PRO A 116 7.34 0.45 -8.59
CA PRO A 116 7.88 1.63 -7.91
C PRO A 116 6.87 2.33 -6.99
N TYR A 117 5.64 1.83 -6.91
CA TYR A 117 4.57 2.38 -6.08
C TYR A 117 3.99 1.30 -5.16
N LEU A 118 3.56 1.70 -3.96
CA LEU A 118 2.82 0.86 -3.03
C LEU A 118 1.48 1.54 -2.75
N TRP A 119 0.36 0.96 -3.20
CA TRP A 119 -0.96 1.50 -2.85
C TRP A 119 -1.24 1.16 -1.39
N PHE A 120 -1.78 2.14 -0.68
CA PHE A 120 -2.17 2.06 0.72
C PHE A 120 -3.68 2.17 0.75
N TRP A 121 -4.35 1.07 1.09
CA TRP A 121 -5.80 1.02 1.19
C TRP A 121 -6.24 0.55 2.57
N GLN A 122 -7.17 1.28 3.19
CA GLN A 122 -7.79 0.93 4.45
C GLN A 122 -9.30 1.02 4.28
N GLU A 123 -10.00 -0.05 4.63
CA GLU A 123 -11.43 -0.06 4.88
C GLU A 123 -11.65 -0.72 6.25
N LEU A 124 -11.68 0.13 7.28
CA LEU A 124 -11.63 -0.25 8.69
C LEU A 124 -12.96 0.09 9.38
N HIS A 125 -14.06 -0.46 8.84
CA HIS A 125 -15.45 -0.14 9.17
C HIS A 125 -15.84 1.33 8.88
N GLY A 126 -15.20 1.96 7.91
CA GLY A 126 -15.41 3.35 7.52
C GLY A 126 -16.62 3.53 6.60
N SER A 127 -16.52 3.00 5.38
CA SER A 127 -17.46 3.32 4.30
C SER A 127 -18.85 2.74 4.57
N ARG A 128 -19.87 3.61 4.53
CA ARG A 128 -21.27 3.23 4.66
C ARG A 128 -21.89 2.93 3.29
N GLY A 129 -22.93 2.08 3.27
CA GLY A 129 -23.57 1.65 2.04
C GLY A 129 -22.75 0.66 1.21
N TYR A 130 -23.12 0.46 -0.05
CA TYR A 130 -22.44 -0.48 -0.94
C TYR A 130 -20.98 -0.06 -1.21
N PRO A 131 -20.02 -1.01 -1.33
CA PRO A 131 -20.13 -2.45 -1.12
C PRO A 131 -19.90 -2.92 0.33
N TRP A 132 -19.30 -2.11 1.21
CA TRP A 132 -18.77 -2.57 2.50
C TRP A 132 -19.77 -2.52 3.68
N TYR A 133 -20.78 -1.67 3.59
CA TYR A 133 -21.85 -1.46 4.60
C TYR A 133 -21.34 -1.24 6.03
N GLY A 134 -20.13 -0.70 6.21
CA GLY A 134 -19.46 -0.54 7.52
C GLY A 134 -19.09 -1.85 8.22
N ARG A 135 -19.01 -2.97 7.47
CA ARG A 135 -18.81 -4.34 8.00
C ARG A 135 -17.45 -4.97 7.72
N VAL A 136 -16.60 -4.32 6.92
CA VAL A 136 -15.29 -4.85 6.55
C VAL A 136 -14.21 -4.15 7.39
N TYR A 137 -13.25 -4.92 7.88
CA TYR A 137 -12.05 -4.44 8.57
C TYR A 137 -10.84 -5.08 7.90
N VAL A 138 -10.27 -4.36 6.94
CA VAL A 138 -9.22 -4.83 6.05
C VAL A 138 -8.25 -3.71 5.67
N MET A 139 -7.00 -4.06 5.42
CA MET A 139 -5.99 -3.16 4.88
C MET A 139 -5.26 -3.81 3.70
N GLY A 140 -5.17 -3.11 2.58
CA GLY A 140 -4.34 -3.46 1.42
C GLY A 140 -2.99 -2.73 1.45
N LEU A 141 -1.92 -3.46 1.14
CA LEU A 141 -0.58 -2.92 0.91
C LEU A 141 -0.01 -3.56 -0.36
N GLU A 142 -0.07 -2.79 -1.45
CA GLU A 142 -0.15 -3.36 -2.80
C GLU A 142 0.97 -2.83 -3.71
N PRO A 143 2.01 -3.63 -4.04
CA PRO A 143 3.02 -3.22 -5.01
C PRO A 143 2.40 -3.11 -6.41
N TRP A 144 2.52 -1.93 -7.04
CA TRP A 144 1.96 -1.63 -8.36
C TRP A 144 2.97 -0.97 -9.29
N THR A 145 2.83 -1.23 -10.58
CA THR A 145 3.62 -0.60 -11.65
C THR A 145 3.29 0.88 -11.88
N SER A 146 2.11 1.31 -11.44
CA SER A 146 1.43 2.56 -11.84
C SER A 146 0.45 3.07 -10.79
N TYR A 147 0.08 4.36 -10.86
CA TYR A 147 -0.98 4.99 -10.06
C TYR A 147 -1.53 6.24 -10.80
N PRO A 148 -2.81 6.66 -10.63
CA PRO A 148 -3.76 6.23 -9.62
C PRO A 148 -4.56 4.98 -10.02
N GLY A 149 -5.31 4.42 -9.08
CA GLY A 149 -6.20 3.27 -9.26
C GLY A 149 -7.50 3.53 -10.02
N HIS A 150 -7.63 4.66 -10.71
CA HIS A 150 -8.79 5.01 -11.54
C HIS A 150 -8.74 4.39 -12.96
N GLY A 151 -7.97 3.32 -13.14
CA GLY A 151 -7.80 2.59 -14.39
C GLY A 151 -6.73 3.14 -15.33
N LEU A 152 -6.45 2.37 -16.39
CA LEU A 152 -5.31 2.58 -17.29
C LEU A 152 -5.28 3.97 -17.93
N THR A 153 -6.43 4.52 -18.32
CA THR A 153 -6.53 5.86 -18.90
C THR A 153 -6.03 6.96 -17.95
N SER A 154 -6.28 6.83 -16.64
CA SER A 154 -5.79 7.78 -15.64
C SER A 154 -4.29 7.58 -15.35
N ALA A 155 -3.79 6.34 -15.37
CA ALA A 155 -2.37 6.05 -15.27
C ALA A 155 -1.58 6.58 -16.49
N LEU A 156 -2.15 6.48 -17.70
CA LEU A 156 -1.61 7.07 -18.92
C LEU A 156 -1.58 8.60 -18.84
N ALA A 157 -2.70 9.24 -18.45
CA ALA A 157 -2.78 10.69 -18.29
C ALA A 157 -1.81 11.24 -17.22
N ARG A 158 -1.46 10.42 -16.20
CA ARG A 158 -0.45 10.76 -15.18
C ARG A 158 0.99 10.38 -15.58
N GLY A 159 1.18 9.67 -16.69
CA GLY A 159 2.51 9.21 -17.15
C GLY A 159 3.12 8.09 -16.30
N THR A 160 2.30 7.29 -15.61
CA THR A 160 2.75 6.18 -14.74
C THR A 160 2.45 4.79 -15.30
N ALA A 161 1.58 4.69 -16.32
CA ALA A 161 1.34 3.44 -17.03
C ALA A 161 2.65 2.89 -17.62
N ARG A 162 2.75 1.57 -17.70
CA ARG A 162 3.88 0.88 -18.34
C ARG A 162 3.45 0.39 -19.71
N ARG A 163 4.44 0.04 -20.55
CA ARG A 163 4.25 -0.41 -21.92
C ARG A 163 5.12 -1.64 -22.19
N LEU A 164 4.58 -2.59 -22.94
CA LEU A 164 5.34 -3.70 -23.52
C LEU A 164 5.26 -3.63 -25.04
N GLU A 165 6.41 -3.64 -25.69
CA GLU A 165 6.52 -3.81 -27.14
C GLU A 165 6.17 -5.27 -27.55
N PRO A 166 5.87 -5.55 -28.83
CA PRO A 166 5.51 -6.90 -29.29
C PRO A 166 6.53 -7.97 -28.89
N GLY A 167 6.06 -9.07 -28.29
CA GLY A 167 6.91 -10.16 -27.78
C GLY A 167 7.71 -9.83 -26.51
N GLN A 168 7.69 -8.58 -26.02
CA GLN A 168 8.42 -8.20 -24.82
C GLN A 168 7.80 -8.84 -23.58
N SER A 169 8.66 -9.25 -22.65
CA SER A 169 8.26 -9.78 -21.34
C SER A 169 8.75 -8.91 -20.19
N LEU A 170 7.97 -8.86 -19.13
CA LEU A 170 8.32 -8.29 -17.83
C LEU A 170 8.02 -9.34 -16.74
N THR A 171 9.01 -9.59 -15.89
CA THR A 171 8.97 -10.62 -14.84
C THR A 171 9.46 -9.99 -13.53
N ALA A 172 8.91 -10.45 -12.42
CA ALA A 172 9.34 -10.07 -11.08
C ALA A 172 9.15 -11.25 -10.13
N ASP A 173 10.13 -11.44 -9.25
CA ASP A 173 10.03 -12.33 -8.10
C ASP A 173 9.71 -11.49 -6.85
N LEU A 174 8.77 -11.96 -6.04
CA LEU A 174 8.41 -11.32 -4.77
C LEU A 174 8.54 -12.35 -3.66
N GLN A 175 9.10 -11.95 -2.53
CA GLN A 175 9.24 -12.82 -1.37
C GLN A 175 8.41 -12.30 -0.21
N ALA A 176 7.44 -13.12 0.21
CA ALA A 176 6.69 -12.92 1.44
C ALA A 176 7.42 -13.62 2.59
N VAL A 177 7.56 -12.92 3.72
CA VAL A 177 8.24 -13.44 4.91
C VAL A 177 7.38 -13.28 6.15
N LEU A 178 7.41 -14.29 7.02
CA LEU A 178 6.86 -14.22 8.37
C LEU A 178 8.02 -14.12 9.35
N TYR A 179 7.89 -13.26 10.36
CA TYR A 179 8.92 -13.04 11.38
C TYR A 179 8.29 -12.79 12.74
N GLU A 180 9.07 -13.00 13.79
CA GLU A 180 8.71 -12.64 15.16
C GLU A 180 9.26 -11.24 15.48
N SER A 181 8.40 -10.33 15.93
CA SER A 181 8.78 -9.02 16.46
C SER A 181 7.66 -8.39 17.26
N ARG A 182 8.00 -7.69 18.35
CA ARG A 182 7.09 -6.84 19.13
C ARG A 182 7.32 -5.33 18.92
N THR A 183 8.28 -4.95 18.09
CA THR A 183 8.74 -3.55 17.93
C THR A 183 8.68 -3.03 16.49
N GLY A 184 8.48 -3.92 15.51
CA GLY A 184 8.65 -3.64 14.09
C GLY A 184 9.97 -4.20 13.55
N VAL A 185 10.41 -3.68 12.41
CA VAL A 185 11.69 -4.02 11.78
C VAL A 185 12.44 -2.76 11.35
N ARG A 186 13.76 -2.84 11.21
CA ARG A 186 14.59 -1.78 10.63
C ARG A 186 14.71 -1.92 9.11
N ARG A 187 14.68 -3.15 8.57
CA ARG A 187 14.71 -3.44 7.13
C ARG A 187 14.23 -4.85 6.80
N ILE A 188 13.79 -5.08 5.56
CA ILE A 188 13.75 -6.41 4.94
C ILE A 188 14.67 -6.37 3.71
N HIS A 189 15.60 -7.31 3.63
CA HIS A 189 16.57 -7.40 2.54
C HIS A 189 15.97 -8.10 1.30
N PRO A 190 16.54 -7.93 0.10
CA PRO A 190 16.06 -8.57 -1.13
C PRO A 190 15.98 -10.11 -1.09
N ASP A 191 16.73 -10.77 -0.22
CA ASP A 191 16.69 -12.22 0.04
C ASP A 191 15.66 -12.62 1.11
N GLY A 192 14.87 -11.65 1.60
CA GLY A 192 13.91 -11.79 2.69
C GLY A 192 14.51 -11.82 4.09
N THR A 193 15.82 -11.61 4.27
CA THR A 193 16.40 -11.48 5.61
C THR A 193 15.77 -10.30 6.33
N VAL A 194 15.26 -10.53 7.54
CA VAL A 194 14.61 -9.50 8.36
C VAL A 194 15.60 -8.93 9.37
N GLU A 195 15.76 -7.60 9.34
CA GLU A 195 16.62 -6.86 10.25
C GLU A 195 15.74 -6.24 11.36
N PRO A 196 15.82 -6.70 12.62
CA PRO A 196 14.94 -6.23 13.70
C PRO A 196 15.22 -4.77 14.10
N ARG A 197 14.27 -4.18 14.83
CA ARG A 197 14.27 -2.78 15.26
C ARG A 197 14.78 -2.59 16.69
#